data_AF-A0A947A8Z5-F1
#
_entry.id   AF-A0A947A8Z5-F1
#
_cell.length_a   1.000
_cell.length_b   1.000
_cell.length_c   1.000
_cell.angle_alpha   90.00
_cell.angle_beta   90.00
_cell.angle_gamma   90.00
#
_symmetry.space_group_name_H-M   'P 1'
#
loop_
_entity.id
_entity.type
_entity.pdbx_description
1 polymer ?
#
loop_
_entity_poly.entity_id
_entity_poly.type
_entity_poly.pdbx_seq_one_letter_code
_entity_poly.pdbx_strand_id
1 'polypeptide(L)'
;MKKFPLIILIMLAFIGKAQENRVITTAVPFLTIAADARAAGMGDMGVATSVDAFSQQWNPAKFAFAERKMGIGVSYTPYLESIITDISLLGGNFYNKINDQSAFAFSLRYFTLGEIELRQFANDPGTLAKPNELAIDGSYSLKLSPTFSMAVGGRFISSNLKLPENGDVDSQAASSFAVDVAGYFRSREIAYSSFSGRWRGVFNLSNLGGKINYDQRGQENFIPTNLRFGGGFDFIFDQDNTLGLT
;
A
#
# COMPACT_ATOMS: atom_id res chain seq x y z
N MET A 1 21.79 -31.77 -9.13
CA MET A 1 22.60 -30.54 -8.99
C MET A 1 22.80 -29.75 -10.30
N LYS A 2 21.95 -29.88 -11.35
CA LYS A 2 22.16 -29.21 -12.66
C LYS A 2 21.21 -28.04 -12.96
N LYS A 3 20.27 -27.70 -12.07
CA LYS A 3 19.26 -26.64 -12.29
C LYS A 3 19.60 -25.30 -11.62
N PHE A 4 20.56 -25.30 -10.69
CA PHE A 4 21.02 -24.10 -9.99
C PHE A 4 21.64 -23.02 -10.91
N PRO A 5 22.49 -23.35 -11.91
CA PRO A 5 23.06 -22.33 -12.78
C PRO A 5 22.02 -21.68 -13.72
N LEU A 6 20.93 -22.39 -14.04
CA LEU A 6 19.87 -21.87 -14.91
C LEU A 6 19.02 -20.80 -14.18
N ILE A 7 18.80 -20.96 -12.88
CA ILE A 7 18.07 -20.00 -12.05
C ILE A 7 18.90 -18.71 -11.88
N ILE A 8 20.23 -18.85 -11.71
CA ILE A 8 21.16 -17.72 -11.65
C ILE A 8 21.22 -16.98 -12.99
N LEU A 9 21.23 -17.71 -14.11
CA LEU A 9 21.22 -17.11 -15.45
C LEU A 9 19.92 -16.34 -15.75
N ILE A 10 18.78 -16.82 -15.25
CA ILE A 10 17.48 -16.11 -15.36
C ILE A 10 17.47 -14.85 -14.47
N MET A 11 18.03 -14.89 -13.27
CA MET A 11 18.18 -13.67 -12.45
C MET A 11 19.10 -12.63 -13.10
N LEU A 12 20.19 -13.06 -13.75
CA LEU A 12 21.13 -12.16 -14.46
C LEU A 12 20.55 -11.59 -15.77
N ALA A 13 19.56 -12.24 -16.38
CA ALA A 13 18.88 -11.72 -17.57
C ALA A 13 17.94 -10.53 -17.28
N PHE A 14 17.62 -10.28 -16.00
CA PHE A 14 16.79 -9.15 -15.54
C PHE A 14 17.61 -7.90 -15.17
N ILE A 15 18.84 -7.76 -15.67
CA ILE A 15 19.51 -6.44 -15.69
C ILE A 15 18.81 -5.60 -16.77
N GLY A 16 17.61 -5.14 -16.43
CA GLY A 16 16.84 -4.20 -17.24
C GLY A 16 17.68 -2.95 -17.44
N LYS A 17 17.79 -2.50 -18.69
CA LYS A 17 18.31 -1.18 -18.98
C LYS A 17 17.48 -0.17 -18.19
N ALA A 18 18.13 0.54 -17.27
CA ALA A 18 17.52 1.63 -16.51
C ALA A 18 16.80 2.58 -17.50
N GLN A 19 15.54 2.87 -17.19
CA GLN A 19 14.71 3.81 -17.93
C GLN A 19 15.41 5.17 -18.04
N GLU A 20 15.17 5.88 -19.14
CA GLU A 20 15.41 7.33 -19.21
C GLU A 20 14.84 8.00 -17.95
N ASN A 21 15.53 9.02 -17.41
CA ASN A 21 15.15 9.81 -16.24
C ASN A 21 13.89 10.67 -16.50
N ARG A 22 12.77 10.04 -16.88
CA ARG A 22 11.46 10.66 -16.96
C ARG A 22 10.63 10.14 -15.81
N VAL A 23 10.54 10.94 -14.76
CA VAL A 23 9.71 10.64 -13.59
C VAL A 23 8.26 10.60 -14.04
N ILE A 24 7.56 9.52 -13.68
CA ILE A 24 6.13 9.40 -13.90
C ILE A 24 5.44 10.26 -12.83
N THR A 25 4.72 11.28 -13.25
CA THR A 25 3.90 12.11 -12.35
C THR A 25 2.50 11.51 -12.25
N THR A 26 2.09 11.13 -11.06
CA THR A 26 0.75 10.63 -10.76
C THR A 26 0.01 11.60 -9.85
N ALA A 27 -1.31 11.61 -9.91
CA ALA A 27 -2.12 12.20 -8.84
C ALA A 27 -1.91 11.42 -7.53
N VAL A 28 -2.24 12.03 -6.39
CA VAL A 28 -2.36 11.34 -5.08
C VAL A 28 -1.18 10.41 -4.72
N PRO A 29 0.08 10.87 -4.74
CA PRO A 29 1.24 10.03 -4.47
C PRO A 29 1.28 9.47 -3.04
N PHE A 30 0.50 10.03 -2.10
CA PHE A 30 0.40 9.51 -0.73
C PHE A 30 -0.05 8.02 -0.69
N LEU A 31 -0.75 7.54 -1.72
CA LEU A 31 -1.19 6.15 -1.80
C LEU A 31 -0.03 5.14 -1.85
N THR A 32 1.16 5.57 -2.27
CA THR A 32 2.35 4.72 -2.35
C THR A 32 3.21 4.75 -1.08
N ILE A 33 3.02 5.74 -0.21
CA ILE A 33 3.77 5.87 1.05
C ILE A 33 3.30 4.79 2.02
N ALA A 34 4.23 4.03 2.59
CA ALA A 34 3.92 3.04 3.62
C ALA A 34 3.27 3.72 4.82
N ALA A 35 2.06 3.28 5.18
CA ALA A 35 1.38 3.79 6.36
C ALA A 35 1.72 2.99 7.62
N ASP A 36 2.63 2.02 7.58
CA ASP A 36 2.91 1.11 8.69
C ASP A 36 4.41 0.92 8.94
N ALA A 37 4.78 0.78 10.21
CA ALA A 37 6.18 0.66 10.62
C ALA A 37 6.83 -0.66 10.20
N ARG A 38 6.05 -1.75 10.06
CA ARG A 38 6.59 -3.07 9.75
C ARG A 38 7.07 -3.12 8.30
N ALA A 39 6.24 -2.73 7.35
CA ALA A 39 6.62 -2.71 5.95
C ALA A 39 7.65 -1.61 5.67
N ALA A 40 7.48 -0.42 6.25
CA ALA A 40 8.45 0.68 6.11
C ALA A 40 9.84 0.27 6.62
N GLY A 41 9.92 -0.36 7.80
CA GLY A 41 11.18 -0.87 8.36
C GLY A 41 11.82 -2.01 7.56
N MET A 42 11.04 -2.69 6.72
CA MET A 42 11.50 -3.72 5.78
C MET A 42 11.78 -3.18 4.37
N GLY A 43 11.83 -1.85 4.19
CA GLY A 43 12.06 -1.23 2.89
C GLY A 43 10.87 -1.34 1.95
N ASP A 44 9.66 -1.11 2.46
CA ASP A 44 8.40 -1.12 1.71
C ASP A 44 8.03 -2.49 1.09
N MET A 45 8.53 -3.57 1.69
CA MET A 45 8.35 -4.95 1.21
C MET A 45 7.15 -5.67 1.85
N GLY A 46 6.02 -4.98 2.06
CA GLY A 46 4.86 -5.53 2.77
C GLY A 46 4.01 -6.57 1.99
N VAL A 47 4.28 -6.78 0.70
CA VAL A 47 3.41 -7.58 -0.20
C VAL A 47 3.53 -9.08 0.07
N ALA A 48 4.75 -9.57 0.31
CA ALA A 48 5.06 -10.99 0.47
C ALA A 48 5.23 -11.43 1.94
N THR A 49 4.91 -10.57 2.90
CA THR A 49 5.05 -10.84 4.33
C THR A 49 3.93 -11.74 4.87
N SER A 50 4.10 -12.22 6.11
CA SER A 50 3.00 -12.84 6.84
C SER A 50 1.84 -11.87 7.09
N VAL A 51 0.66 -12.42 7.35
CA VAL A 51 -0.59 -11.66 7.55
C VAL A 51 -0.50 -10.80 8.81
N ASP A 52 -0.91 -9.55 8.71
CA ASP A 52 -1.03 -8.58 9.80
C ASP A 52 -2.17 -7.59 9.54
N ALA A 53 -2.45 -6.70 10.49
CA ALA A 53 -3.52 -5.71 10.32
C ALA A 53 -3.25 -4.73 9.16
N PHE A 54 -2.00 -4.44 8.84
CA PHE A 54 -1.59 -3.47 7.81
C PHE A 54 -1.55 -4.07 6.39
N SER A 55 -1.88 -5.36 6.25
CA SER A 55 -1.89 -6.08 4.98
C SER A 55 -2.83 -5.48 3.93
N GLN A 56 -3.80 -4.65 4.33
CA GLN A 56 -4.76 -4.01 3.43
C GLN A 56 -4.10 -3.14 2.36
N GLN A 57 -3.07 -2.36 2.72
CA GLN A 57 -2.34 -1.51 1.75
C GLN A 57 -1.49 -2.34 0.77
N TRP A 58 -0.94 -3.45 1.24
CA TRP A 58 0.09 -4.19 0.53
C TRP A 58 -0.43 -5.39 -0.26
N ASN A 59 -1.25 -6.23 0.37
CA ASN A 59 -1.89 -7.38 -0.25
C ASN A 59 -3.07 -7.87 0.63
N PRO A 60 -4.32 -7.50 0.30
CA PRO A 60 -5.49 -7.93 1.07
C PRO A 60 -5.79 -9.44 0.95
N ALA A 61 -5.24 -10.15 -0.04
CA ALA A 61 -5.44 -11.60 -0.16
C ALA A 61 -4.83 -12.38 1.02
N LYS A 62 -3.89 -11.76 1.75
CA LYS A 62 -3.31 -12.30 2.99
C LYS A 62 -4.36 -12.56 4.06
N PHE A 63 -5.42 -11.76 4.16
CA PHE A 63 -6.42 -11.88 5.25
C PHE A 63 -7.16 -13.22 5.29
N ALA A 64 -7.34 -13.90 4.14
CA ALA A 64 -7.94 -15.25 4.10
C ALA A 64 -7.07 -16.31 4.80
N PHE A 65 -5.80 -16.02 5.06
CA PHE A 65 -4.85 -16.86 5.81
C PHE A 65 -4.58 -16.34 7.23
N ALA A 66 -5.33 -15.34 7.70
CA ALA A 66 -5.21 -14.86 9.08
C ALA A 66 -5.51 -15.99 10.07
N GLU A 67 -4.68 -16.07 11.12
CA GLU A 67 -4.85 -17.05 12.21
C GLU A 67 -5.86 -16.55 13.23
N ARG A 68 -5.93 -15.23 13.44
CA ARG A 68 -6.89 -14.58 14.34
C ARG A 68 -8.16 -14.20 13.60
N LYS A 69 -9.31 -14.27 14.30
CA LYS A 69 -10.60 -13.87 13.75
C LYS A 69 -10.66 -12.39 13.40
N MET A 70 -10.06 -11.52 14.21
CA MET A 70 -10.11 -10.08 14.05
C MET A 70 -8.77 -9.45 14.39
N GLY A 71 -8.48 -8.30 13.79
CA GLY A 71 -7.33 -7.49 14.15
C GLY A 71 -7.54 -6.03 13.76
N ILE A 72 -6.95 -5.14 14.58
CA ILE A 72 -6.99 -3.69 14.41
C ILE A 72 -5.56 -3.19 14.43
N GLY A 73 -5.22 -2.28 13.53
CA GLY A 73 -3.92 -1.61 13.48
C GLY A 73 -4.12 -0.12 13.30
N VAL A 74 -3.42 0.67 14.10
CA VAL A 74 -3.35 2.13 13.96
C VAL A 74 -1.89 2.52 13.85
N SER A 75 -1.61 3.49 13.01
CA SER A 75 -0.26 3.93 12.71
C SER A 75 -0.21 5.44 12.45
N TYR A 76 0.93 6.01 12.81
CA TYR A 76 1.27 7.42 12.61
C TYR A 76 2.66 7.46 11.99
N THR A 77 2.76 8.02 10.79
CA THR A 77 4.03 8.19 10.09
C THR A 77 4.26 9.68 9.87
N PRO A 78 5.14 10.33 10.65
CA PRO A 78 5.51 11.70 10.38
C PRO A 78 6.36 11.75 9.10
N TYR A 79 6.14 12.77 8.27
CA TYR A 79 6.80 12.87 6.97
C TYR A 79 7.62 14.15 6.90
N LEU A 80 8.93 14.02 6.68
CA LEU A 80 9.85 15.17 6.54
C LEU A 80 9.84 16.15 7.73
N GLU A 81 9.82 15.65 8.97
CA GLU A 81 9.81 16.49 10.19
C GLU A 81 10.96 17.50 10.25
N SER A 82 12.10 17.20 9.61
CA SER A 82 13.25 18.10 9.58
C SER A 82 13.03 19.37 8.76
N ILE A 83 11.99 19.41 7.92
CA ILE A 83 11.65 20.55 7.06
C ILE A 83 10.36 21.21 7.56
N ILE A 84 9.31 20.43 7.82
CA ILE A 84 8.00 20.91 8.28
C ILE A 84 7.45 19.89 9.29
N THR A 85 7.15 20.33 10.51
CA THR A 85 6.69 19.45 11.60
C THR A 85 5.26 18.93 11.46
N ASP A 86 4.45 19.55 10.59
CA ASP A 86 3.00 19.32 10.59
C ASP A 86 2.51 18.34 9.50
N ILE A 87 3.45 17.77 8.73
CA ILE A 87 3.13 16.80 7.68
C ILE A 87 3.14 15.38 8.27
N SER A 88 2.03 14.67 8.15
CA SER A 88 1.92 13.30 8.66
C SER A 88 0.91 12.45 7.91
N LEU A 89 1.11 11.13 7.98
CA LEU A 89 0.23 10.10 7.45
C LEU A 89 -0.34 9.28 8.60
N LEU A 90 -1.66 9.35 8.77
CA LEU A 90 -2.42 8.51 9.68
C LEU A 90 -2.92 7.27 8.94
N GLY A 91 -2.78 6.10 9.55
CA GLY A 91 -3.31 4.84 9.06
C GLY A 91 -4.19 4.17 10.11
N GLY A 92 -5.37 3.70 9.70
CA GLY A 92 -6.25 2.86 10.51
C GLY A 92 -6.68 1.66 9.69
N ASN A 93 -6.54 0.46 10.24
CA ASN A 93 -6.83 -0.79 9.56
C ASN A 93 -7.64 -1.70 10.47
N PHE A 94 -8.64 -2.37 9.90
CA PHE A 94 -9.46 -3.36 10.56
C PHE A 94 -9.66 -4.54 9.62
N TYR A 95 -9.49 -5.75 10.11
CA TYR A 95 -9.89 -6.94 9.37
C TYR A 95 -10.67 -7.90 10.25
N ASN A 96 -11.56 -8.66 9.61
CA ASN A 96 -12.33 -9.71 10.24
C ASN A 96 -12.44 -10.91 9.29
N LYS A 97 -11.92 -12.04 9.76
CA LYS A 97 -12.05 -13.35 9.15
C LYS A 97 -13.42 -13.92 9.50
N ILE A 98 -14.30 -13.94 8.50
CA ILE A 98 -15.68 -14.42 8.62
C ILE A 98 -15.68 -15.92 8.91
N ASN A 99 -14.89 -16.66 8.14
CA ASN A 99 -14.75 -18.11 8.24
C ASN A 99 -13.34 -18.54 7.77
N ASP A 100 -13.05 -19.84 7.71
CA ASP A 100 -11.73 -20.33 7.29
C ASP A 100 -11.36 -20.09 5.84
N GLN A 101 -12.31 -19.66 5.02
CA GLN A 101 -12.15 -19.38 3.61
C GLN A 101 -12.21 -17.89 3.28
N SER A 102 -12.85 -17.03 4.07
CA SER A 102 -13.04 -15.62 3.72
C SER A 102 -12.82 -14.64 4.85
N ALA A 103 -12.38 -13.44 4.48
CA ALA A 103 -12.19 -12.32 5.38
C ALA A 103 -12.51 -11.01 4.65
N PHE A 104 -13.04 -10.03 5.38
CA PHE A 104 -13.16 -8.65 4.90
C PHE A 104 -12.22 -7.75 5.69
N ALA A 105 -11.85 -6.63 5.09
CA ALA A 105 -11.03 -5.62 5.74
C ALA A 105 -11.41 -4.21 5.29
N PHE A 106 -11.13 -3.24 6.16
CA PHE A 106 -11.31 -1.82 5.94
C PHE A 106 -10.02 -1.09 6.30
N SER A 107 -9.69 -0.05 5.54
CA SER A 107 -8.58 0.85 5.83
C SER A 107 -8.99 2.30 5.65
N LEU A 108 -8.42 3.16 6.48
CA LEU A 108 -8.51 4.59 6.41
C LEU A 108 -7.09 5.13 6.40
N ARG A 109 -6.74 5.92 5.40
CA ARG A 109 -5.49 6.67 5.35
C ARG A 109 -5.77 8.14 5.19
N TYR A 110 -5.19 8.95 6.05
CA TYR A 110 -5.34 10.40 6.04
C TYR A 110 -3.96 11.05 6.02
N PHE A 111 -3.67 11.77 4.94
CA PHE A 111 -2.43 12.48 4.74
C PHE A 111 -2.68 13.98 4.92
N THR A 112 -1.97 14.61 5.85
CA THR A 112 -2.03 16.05 6.10
C THR A 112 -0.73 16.70 5.66
N LEU A 113 -0.83 17.84 4.97
CA LEU A 113 0.33 18.66 4.60
C LEU A 113 0.66 19.74 5.65
N GLY A 114 -0.04 19.71 6.78
CA GLY A 114 0.09 20.71 7.82
C GLY A 114 -0.65 22.00 7.50
N GLU A 115 -0.34 23.05 8.25
CA GLU A 115 -0.89 24.38 8.04
C GLU A 115 0.04 25.19 7.13
N ILE A 116 -0.50 25.67 6.02
CA ILE A 116 0.22 26.53 5.07
C ILE A 116 -0.39 27.92 5.16
N GLU A 117 0.44 28.89 5.52
CA GLU A 117 0.06 30.30 5.53
C GLU A 117 0.35 30.92 4.16
N LEU A 118 -0.71 31.24 3.42
CA LEU A 118 -0.63 31.89 2.11
C LEU A 118 -0.56 33.39 2.30
N ARG A 119 0.56 34.02 1.97
CA ARG A 119 0.75 35.48 1.96
C ARG A 119 1.15 35.96 0.58
N GLN A 120 0.56 37.05 0.11
CA GLN A 120 0.96 37.67 -1.17
C GLN A 120 2.13 38.64 -0.99
N PHE A 121 2.21 39.31 0.16
CA PHE A 121 3.24 40.29 0.50
C PHE A 121 3.58 40.21 2.00
N ALA A 122 4.70 40.80 2.41
CA ALA A 122 5.20 40.70 3.79
C ALA A 122 4.21 41.17 4.89
N ASN A 123 3.31 42.10 4.57
CA ASN A 123 2.32 42.68 5.50
C ASN A 123 0.90 42.12 5.31
N ASP A 124 0.72 41.09 4.49
CA ASP A 124 -0.57 40.41 4.31
C ASP A 124 -0.91 39.62 5.59
N PRO A 125 -2.13 39.76 6.18
CA PRO A 125 -2.56 38.94 7.30
C PRO A 125 -2.55 37.43 7.01
N GLY A 126 -2.49 37.04 5.74
CA GLY A 126 -2.35 35.66 5.30
C GLY A 126 -3.63 34.87 5.39
N THR A 127 -3.76 33.85 4.54
CA THR A 127 -4.85 32.86 4.63
C THR A 127 -4.27 31.52 5.07
N LEU A 128 -4.78 30.97 6.17
CA LEU A 128 -4.43 29.63 6.61
C LEU A 128 -5.18 28.59 5.78
N ALA A 129 -4.44 27.72 5.10
CA ALA A 129 -4.98 26.57 4.39
C ALA A 129 -4.46 25.27 5.00
N LYS A 130 -5.32 24.25 5.04
CA LYS A 130 -4.97 22.90 5.55
C LYS A 130 -5.26 21.85 4.49
N PRO A 131 -4.33 21.67 3.52
CA PRO A 131 -4.51 20.66 2.48
C PRO A 131 -4.47 19.26 3.08
N ASN A 132 -5.37 18.39 2.60
CA ASN A 132 -5.42 17.01 3.04
C ASN A 132 -5.80 16.06 1.90
N GLU A 133 -5.41 14.81 2.09
CA GLU A 133 -5.82 13.70 1.23
C GLU A 133 -6.32 12.54 2.07
N LEU A 134 -7.36 11.87 1.59
CA LEU A 134 -8.05 10.80 2.26
C LEU A 134 -8.21 9.61 1.32
N ALA A 135 -7.90 8.42 1.81
CA ALA A 135 -8.25 7.17 1.16
C ALA A 135 -9.04 6.28 2.11
N ILE A 136 -10.19 5.79 1.62
CA ILE A 136 -11.02 4.80 2.32
C ILE A 136 -11.00 3.53 1.48
N ASP A 137 -10.55 2.44 2.08
CA ASP A 137 -10.40 1.14 1.44
C ASP A 137 -11.36 0.13 2.06
N GLY A 138 -11.93 -0.73 1.22
CA GLY A 138 -12.64 -1.94 1.64
C GLY A 138 -12.19 -3.11 0.79
N SER A 139 -11.97 -4.28 1.37
CA SER A 139 -11.65 -5.49 0.60
C SER A 139 -12.36 -6.72 1.09
N TYR A 140 -12.51 -7.67 0.17
CA TYR A 140 -12.95 -9.02 0.44
C TYR A 140 -11.93 -10.00 -0.10
N SER A 141 -11.52 -10.94 0.74
CA SER A 141 -10.54 -11.98 0.43
C SER A 141 -11.19 -13.36 0.55
N LEU A 142 -10.82 -14.24 -0.37
CA LEU A 142 -11.34 -15.59 -0.47
C LEU A 142 -10.19 -16.58 -0.76
N LYS A 143 -10.16 -17.66 0.01
CA LYS A 143 -9.31 -18.82 -0.17
C LYS A 143 -9.91 -19.69 -1.25
N LEU A 144 -9.28 -19.70 -2.43
CA LEU A 144 -9.71 -20.52 -3.56
C LEU A 144 -9.21 -21.97 -3.45
N SER A 145 -8.13 -22.18 -2.71
CA SER A 145 -7.62 -23.50 -2.34
C SER A 145 -6.91 -23.44 -0.99
N PRO A 146 -6.61 -24.57 -0.34
CA PRO A 146 -5.88 -24.57 0.94
C PRO A 146 -4.55 -23.83 0.94
N THR A 147 -3.95 -23.59 -0.24
CA THR A 147 -2.66 -22.93 -0.43
C THR A 147 -2.73 -21.62 -1.21
N PHE A 148 -3.89 -21.20 -1.71
CA PHE A 148 -4.02 -19.99 -2.51
C PHE A 148 -5.29 -19.20 -2.18
N SER A 149 -5.15 -17.89 -2.05
CA SER A 149 -6.23 -16.94 -1.89
C SER A 149 -6.13 -15.79 -2.89
N MET A 150 -7.27 -15.18 -3.15
CA MET A 150 -7.39 -13.93 -3.90
C MET A 150 -8.20 -12.92 -3.11
N ALA A 151 -8.03 -11.64 -3.43
CA ALA A 151 -8.85 -10.58 -2.91
C ALA A 151 -9.17 -9.55 -3.98
N VAL A 152 -10.33 -8.94 -3.80
CA VAL A 152 -10.74 -7.74 -4.54
C VAL A 152 -10.98 -6.64 -3.52
N GLY A 153 -10.44 -5.46 -3.79
CA GLY A 153 -10.61 -4.26 -2.99
C GLY A 153 -11.20 -3.11 -3.80
N GLY A 154 -11.95 -2.25 -3.13
CA GLY A 154 -12.37 -0.96 -3.64
C GLY A 154 -11.78 0.15 -2.77
N ARG A 155 -11.41 1.26 -3.40
CA ARG A 155 -10.82 2.43 -2.75
C ARG A 155 -11.51 3.69 -3.23
N PHE A 156 -11.98 4.49 -2.30
CA PHE A 156 -12.37 5.87 -2.54
C PHE A 156 -11.21 6.79 -2.17
N ILE A 157 -10.87 7.72 -3.06
CA ILE A 157 -9.78 8.68 -2.89
C ILE A 157 -10.40 10.06 -2.96
N SER A 158 -10.09 10.91 -1.98
CA SER A 158 -10.44 12.32 -1.96
C SER A 158 -9.17 13.13 -1.71
N SER A 159 -8.95 14.16 -2.50
CA SER A 159 -7.73 14.97 -2.45
C SER A 159 -8.13 16.45 -2.51
N ASN A 160 -7.86 17.15 -1.41
CA ASN A 160 -8.07 18.58 -1.27
C ASN A 160 -6.71 19.27 -1.14
N LEU A 161 -6.00 19.32 -2.27
CA LEU A 161 -4.67 19.94 -2.36
C LEU A 161 -4.70 21.38 -2.88
N LYS A 162 -5.85 21.88 -3.32
CA LYS A 162 -5.93 23.19 -3.97
C LYS A 162 -5.98 24.29 -2.91
N LEU A 163 -5.00 25.18 -3.00
CA LEU A 163 -4.88 26.36 -2.17
C LEU A 163 -5.71 27.47 -2.83
N PRO A 164 -6.56 28.20 -2.09
CA PRO A 164 -7.32 29.30 -2.67
C PRO A 164 -6.35 30.42 -3.08
N GLU A 165 -6.04 30.50 -4.38
CA GLU A 165 -5.45 31.70 -4.97
C GLU A 165 -6.58 32.64 -5.38
N ASN A 166 -6.59 33.84 -4.79
CA ASN A 166 -7.33 35.01 -5.25
C ASN A 166 -8.84 34.80 -5.51
N GLY A 167 -9.62 34.63 -4.44
CA GLY A 167 -11.02 35.08 -4.35
C GLY A 167 -12.08 34.52 -5.30
N ASP A 168 -11.73 33.74 -6.32
CA ASP A 168 -12.66 33.39 -7.41
C ASP A 168 -12.47 31.99 -8.02
N VAL A 169 -11.73 31.10 -7.34
CA VAL A 169 -11.61 29.70 -7.76
C VAL A 169 -12.19 28.82 -6.66
N ASP A 170 -13.40 28.34 -6.88
CA ASP A 170 -14.05 27.30 -6.08
C ASP A 170 -13.11 26.08 -6.00
N SER A 171 -12.45 25.94 -4.85
CA SER A 171 -11.47 24.90 -4.59
C SER A 171 -12.20 23.59 -4.30
N GLN A 172 -12.71 22.95 -5.36
CA GLN A 172 -13.39 21.67 -5.21
C GLN A 172 -12.38 20.54 -4.99
N ALA A 173 -12.58 19.76 -3.94
CA ALA A 173 -11.82 18.55 -3.68
C ALA A 173 -12.00 17.57 -4.84
N ALA A 174 -10.89 17.03 -5.35
CA ALA A 174 -10.91 16.06 -6.43
C ALA A 174 -11.08 14.66 -5.86
N SER A 175 -11.92 13.82 -6.47
CA SER A 175 -12.16 12.46 -6.00
C SER A 175 -12.04 11.44 -7.12
N SER A 176 -11.68 10.21 -6.77
CA SER A 176 -11.65 9.08 -7.69
C SER A 176 -11.93 7.76 -6.96
N PHE A 177 -12.30 6.76 -7.74
CA PHE A 177 -12.46 5.39 -7.28
C PHE A 177 -11.44 4.49 -7.97
N ALA A 178 -10.89 3.56 -7.19
CA ALA A 178 -9.96 2.56 -7.67
C ALA A 178 -10.33 1.16 -7.17
N VAL A 179 -9.85 0.16 -7.90
CA VAL A 179 -10.03 -1.26 -7.62
C VAL A 179 -8.66 -1.90 -7.47
N ASP A 180 -8.56 -2.82 -6.52
CA ASP A 180 -7.37 -3.62 -6.26
C ASP A 180 -7.68 -5.10 -6.49
N VAL A 181 -6.76 -5.84 -7.12
CA VAL A 181 -6.84 -7.29 -7.30
C VAL A 181 -5.54 -7.92 -6.84
N ALA A 182 -5.62 -8.79 -5.85
CA ALA A 182 -4.45 -9.40 -5.24
C ALA A 182 -4.56 -10.92 -5.16
N GLY A 183 -3.41 -11.59 -5.22
CA GLY A 183 -3.27 -13.02 -5.02
C GLY A 183 -2.17 -13.32 -3.99
N TYR A 184 -2.40 -14.36 -3.20
CA TYR A 184 -1.48 -14.80 -2.18
C TYR A 184 -1.43 -16.34 -2.15
N PHE A 185 -0.25 -16.86 -2.43
CA PHE A 185 0.08 -18.28 -2.34
C PHE A 185 0.89 -18.53 -1.07
N ARG A 186 0.48 -19.52 -0.29
CA ARG A 186 1.16 -20.03 0.90
C ARG A 186 1.22 -21.54 0.80
N SER A 187 2.41 -22.11 0.70
CA SER A 187 2.56 -23.56 0.68
C SER A 187 2.14 -24.17 2.02
N ARG A 188 1.85 -25.47 2.02
CA ARG A 188 1.89 -26.25 3.26
C ARG A 188 3.31 -26.21 3.82
N GLU A 189 3.42 -26.50 5.10
CA GLU A 189 4.71 -26.69 5.74
C GLU A 189 5.40 -27.93 5.19
N ILE A 190 6.68 -27.80 4.87
CA ILE A 190 7.52 -28.85 4.33
C ILE A 190 8.65 -29.09 5.33
N ALA A 191 8.76 -30.31 5.85
CA ALA A 191 9.86 -30.66 6.73
C ALA A 191 11.16 -30.79 5.92
N TYR A 192 12.14 -29.95 6.22
CA TYR A 192 13.53 -30.09 5.74
C TYR A 192 14.38 -30.76 6.82
N SER A 193 15.66 -31.00 6.53
CA SER A 193 16.56 -31.76 7.40
C SER A 193 16.71 -31.16 8.81
N SER A 194 16.78 -29.83 8.93
CA SER A 194 17.07 -29.14 10.20
C SER A 194 16.04 -28.07 10.58
N PHE A 195 15.05 -27.83 9.72
CA PHE A 195 13.99 -26.85 9.92
C PHE A 195 12.75 -27.25 9.11
N SER A 196 11.59 -26.73 9.47
CA SER A 196 10.41 -26.73 8.61
C SER A 196 10.40 -25.48 7.74
N GLY A 197 9.93 -25.58 6.50
CA GLY A 197 9.91 -24.46 5.58
C GLY A 197 8.55 -24.20 4.97
N ARG A 198 8.31 -22.93 4.61
CA ARG A 198 7.09 -22.51 3.94
C ARG A 198 7.37 -21.47 2.87
N TRP A 199 6.88 -21.73 1.67
CA TRP A 199 6.99 -20.82 0.54
C TRP A 199 5.80 -19.88 0.47
N ARG A 200 6.07 -18.62 0.11
CA ARG A 200 5.09 -17.60 -0.24
C ARG A 200 5.32 -17.11 -1.65
N GLY A 201 4.24 -16.85 -2.37
CA GLY A 201 4.26 -16.18 -3.67
C GLY A 201 3.10 -15.21 -3.75
N VAL A 202 3.32 -14.02 -4.31
CA VAL A 202 2.31 -12.94 -4.27
C VAL A 202 2.26 -12.14 -5.56
N PHE A 203 1.08 -11.62 -5.86
CA PHE A 203 0.91 -10.49 -6.76
C PHE A 203 -0.17 -9.56 -6.23
N ASN A 204 -0.06 -8.27 -6.53
CA ASN A 204 -1.07 -7.27 -6.25
C ASN A 204 -1.08 -6.22 -7.37
N LEU A 205 -2.19 -6.10 -8.07
CA LEU A 205 -2.48 -5.00 -8.97
C LEU A 205 -3.37 -4.02 -8.22
N SER A 206 -2.83 -2.86 -7.88
CA SER A 206 -3.48 -1.86 -7.03
C SER A 206 -3.71 -0.54 -7.76
N ASN A 207 -4.66 0.26 -7.28
CA ASN A 207 -5.03 1.57 -7.81
C ASN A 207 -5.48 1.52 -9.28
N LEU A 208 -6.26 0.51 -9.69
CA LEU A 208 -6.83 0.49 -11.03
C LEU A 208 -8.12 1.32 -11.04
N GLY A 209 -8.11 2.48 -11.68
CA GLY A 209 -9.24 3.41 -11.59
C GLY A 209 -9.16 4.59 -12.55
N GLY A 210 -10.14 5.48 -12.42
CA GLY A 210 -10.22 6.70 -13.21
C GLY A 210 -9.14 7.72 -12.84
N LYS A 211 -8.82 8.59 -13.79
CA LYS A 211 -7.92 9.72 -13.55
C LYS A 211 -8.57 10.76 -12.63
N ILE A 212 -7.75 11.56 -11.96
CA ILE A 212 -8.18 12.69 -11.13
C ILE A 212 -7.94 13.99 -11.88
N ASN A 213 -8.91 14.90 -11.85
CA ASN A 213 -8.76 16.25 -12.38
C ASN A 213 -8.83 17.27 -11.23
N TYR A 214 -7.83 18.16 -11.16
CA TYR A 214 -7.72 19.22 -10.15
C TYR A 214 -8.03 20.62 -10.69
N ASP A 215 -8.22 20.76 -12.01
CA ASP A 215 -8.42 22.05 -12.66
C ASP A 215 -9.61 22.04 -13.65
N GLN A 216 -10.29 23.17 -13.75
CA GLN A 216 -11.38 23.36 -14.73
C GLN A 216 -10.86 23.33 -16.19
N ARG A 217 -9.54 23.44 -16.39
CA ARG A 217 -8.87 23.36 -17.71
C ARG A 217 -8.63 21.93 -18.21
N GLY A 218 -9.04 20.89 -17.47
CA GLY A 218 -9.12 19.52 -17.98
C GLY A 218 -7.82 18.72 -18.02
N GLN A 219 -6.79 19.08 -17.23
CA GLN A 219 -5.62 18.22 -17.08
C GLN A 219 -5.93 17.05 -16.14
N GLU A 220 -6.16 15.88 -16.74
CA GLU A 220 -6.40 14.64 -16.01
C GLU A 220 -5.08 13.94 -15.67
N ASN A 221 -4.86 13.67 -14.40
CA ASN A 221 -3.69 12.94 -13.90
C ASN A 221 -4.07 11.50 -13.52
N PHE A 222 -3.26 10.54 -13.95
CA PHE A 222 -3.45 9.14 -13.58
C PHE A 222 -3.20 8.93 -12.08
N ILE A 223 -4.04 8.11 -11.44
CA ILE A 223 -3.74 7.59 -10.10
C ILE A 223 -2.58 6.58 -10.17
N PRO A 224 -1.84 6.33 -9.08
CA PRO A 224 -0.62 5.52 -9.10
C PRO A 224 -0.94 4.02 -9.16
N THR A 225 -1.41 3.56 -10.32
CA THR A 225 -1.61 2.13 -10.63
C THR A 225 -0.29 1.39 -10.47
N ASN A 226 -0.29 0.35 -9.65
CA ASN A 226 0.94 -0.32 -9.27
C ASN A 226 0.77 -1.83 -9.32
N LEU A 227 1.69 -2.51 -10.02
CA LEU A 227 1.76 -3.97 -10.07
C LEU A 227 2.95 -4.42 -9.23
N ARG A 228 2.67 -5.13 -8.15
CA ARG A 228 3.67 -5.70 -7.25
C ARG A 228 3.63 -7.21 -7.35
N PHE A 229 4.78 -7.85 -7.38
CA PHE A 229 4.94 -9.29 -7.27
C PHE A 229 6.11 -9.58 -6.32
N GLY A 230 6.08 -10.73 -5.68
CA GLY A 230 7.09 -11.07 -4.69
C GLY A 230 7.05 -12.54 -4.30
N GLY A 231 8.09 -12.96 -3.60
CA GLY A 231 8.19 -14.29 -3.04
C GLY A 231 8.81 -14.20 -1.65
N GLY A 232 8.52 -15.17 -0.82
CA GLY A 232 9.11 -15.25 0.50
C GLY A 232 9.31 -16.69 0.94
N PHE A 233 10.16 -16.89 1.92
CA PHE A 233 10.41 -18.18 2.53
C PHE A 233 10.52 -18.05 4.03
N ASP A 234 9.78 -18.87 4.76
CA ASP A 234 9.93 -18.99 6.21
C ASP A 234 10.82 -20.17 6.55
N PHE A 235 11.85 -19.92 7.35
CA PHE A 235 12.56 -20.93 8.12
C PHE A 235 11.87 -21.04 9.48
N ILE A 236 11.22 -22.17 9.72
CA ILE A 236 10.49 -22.49 10.96
C ILE A 236 11.38 -23.44 11.76
N PHE A 237 11.94 -22.94 12.87
CA PHE A 237 12.82 -23.71 13.73
C PHE A 237 12.03 -24.45 14.82
N ASP A 238 11.03 -23.78 15.37
CA ASP A 238 10.05 -24.32 16.32
C ASP A 238 8.72 -23.55 16.20
N GLN A 239 7.80 -23.74 17.16
CA GLN A 239 6.46 -23.14 17.14
C GLN A 239 6.47 -21.60 17.29
N ASP A 240 7.49 -21.04 17.94
CA ASP A 240 7.56 -19.61 18.27
C ASP A 240 8.67 -18.88 17.50
N ASN A 241 9.66 -19.62 16.97
CA ASN A 241 10.81 -19.10 16.27
C ASN A 241 10.70 -19.35 14.76
N THR A 242 10.35 -18.30 14.03
CA THR A 242 10.31 -18.29 12.56
C THR A 242 11.12 -17.12 12.02
N LEU A 243 12.04 -17.40 11.09
CA LEU A 243 12.76 -16.38 10.31
C LEU A 243 12.17 -16.32 8.90
N GLY A 244 11.51 -15.21 8.57
CA GLY A 244 10.96 -14.96 7.24
C GLY A 244 11.91 -14.15 6.37
N LEU A 245 12.26 -14.68 5.20
CA LEU A 245 12.82 -13.92 4.09
C LEU A 245 11.69 -13.52 3.13
N THR A 246 11.79 -12.31 2.59
CA THR A 246 10.75 -11.66 1.78
C THR A 246 11.35 -10.73 0.75
#